data_AF-A0A1W1I510-F1
#
_entry.id   AF-A0A1W1I510-F1
#
_cell.length_a   1.000
_cell.length_b   1.000
_cell.length_c   1.000
_cell.angle_alpha   90.00
_cell.angle_beta   90.00
_cell.angle_gamma   90.00
#
_symmetry.space_group_name_H-M   'P 1'
#
loop_
_entity.id
_entity.type
_entity.pdbx_description
1 polymer ?
#
loop_
_entity_poly.entity_id
_entity_poly.type
_entity_poly.pdbx_seq_one_letter_code
_entity_poly.pdbx_strand_id
1 'polypeptide(L)'
;MIERILELLNSLSEDAQNAIIKKCKELGFDPNKGDISLEESFINLNSARAILKESIAQSKLIQLPLSVQKNLLPLLENIQRLQAEIINGTDQVVNLVNVIEALHFAVWTFGLHKLSGEVLGLETKMNQLKQLELDATKLKAELQDGLRVKESLDKIQTQASDQAASLHRLLGESHETLRKINDNLSTSSEANQKVGALLQTIQQSDVASSQFSANAKASQSAVAAIENKIQEFLSQIDTYRDKLVKMSTDAENTVAEHSAETGRLISQLKELEDLIKLQIQKATGFSLFHSFQTRKESLVKSKQFWIYAIVGLICISLGFTGWIISTVPETLDTAFYLKLTISIPIIFLITFCTLQYSRERRLEEEYAFKSNISISLIPYQELVDKLTDKSKQAERDRYATFIIESIGKVFSSPTDKVFEDRSASKLSMKSLKEFTDIFEQMQKLLKP
;
A
#
# COMPACT_ATOMS: atom_id res chain seq x y z
N MET A 1 156.58 -21.30 3.56
CA MET A 1 155.30 -22.01 3.79
C MET A 1 154.49 -21.35 4.90
N ILE A 2 155.04 -21.17 6.10
CA ILE A 2 154.31 -20.58 7.23
C ILE A 2 154.01 -19.08 7.03
N GLU A 3 154.96 -18.31 6.48
CA GLU A 3 154.69 -16.92 6.07
C GLU A 3 153.54 -16.82 5.07
N ARG A 4 153.45 -17.77 4.12
CA ARG A 4 152.36 -17.86 3.16
C ARG A 4 151.02 -18.20 3.83
N ILE A 5 151.02 -19.10 4.81
CA ILE A 5 149.82 -19.39 5.62
C ILE A 5 149.38 -18.15 6.39
N LEU A 6 150.31 -17.42 7.00
CA LEU A 6 150.00 -16.19 7.76
C LEU A 6 149.43 -15.09 6.85
N GLU A 7 150.00 -14.91 5.66
CA GLU A 7 149.51 -13.99 4.63
C GLU A 7 148.06 -14.33 4.23
N LEU A 8 147.78 -15.61 3.95
CA LEU A 8 146.44 -16.08 3.61
C LEU A 8 145.46 -15.84 4.77
N LEU A 9 145.82 -16.18 6.01
CA LEU A 9 144.97 -15.96 7.18
C LEU A 9 144.67 -14.48 7.45
N ASN A 10 145.56 -13.57 7.03
CA ASN A 10 145.30 -12.14 7.11
C ASN A 10 144.36 -11.65 5.99
N SER A 11 144.42 -12.25 4.80
CA SER A 11 143.50 -11.94 3.70
C SER A 11 142.06 -12.43 3.94
N LEU A 12 141.87 -13.46 4.77
CA LEU A 12 140.56 -14.01 5.15
C LEU A 12 139.90 -13.26 6.31
N SER A 13 139.99 -11.92 6.33
CA SER A 13 139.44 -11.07 7.39
C SER A 13 137.91 -11.08 7.42
N GLU A 14 137.31 -10.62 8.53
CA GLU A 14 135.85 -10.43 8.61
C GLU A 14 135.35 -9.40 7.58
N ASP A 15 136.14 -8.40 7.23
CA ASP A 15 135.80 -7.45 6.16
C ASP A 15 135.70 -8.12 4.80
N ALA A 16 136.62 -9.06 4.49
CA ALA A 16 136.56 -9.86 3.26
C ALA A 16 135.31 -10.77 3.24
N GLN A 17 134.96 -11.37 4.38
CA GLN A 17 133.76 -12.20 4.54
C GLN A 17 132.48 -11.39 4.36
N ASN A 18 132.40 -10.20 4.97
CA ASN A 18 131.28 -9.27 4.82
C ASN A 18 131.13 -8.79 3.37
N ALA A 19 132.24 -8.53 2.68
CA ALA A 19 132.23 -8.19 1.25
C ALA A 19 131.62 -9.31 0.41
N ILE A 20 131.89 -10.58 0.75
CA ILE A 20 131.30 -11.75 0.07
C ILE A 20 129.81 -11.86 0.36
N ILE A 21 129.37 -11.75 1.62
CA ILE A 21 127.93 -11.78 1.96
C ILE A 21 127.18 -10.68 1.22
N LYS A 22 127.74 -9.47 1.18
CA LYS A 22 127.19 -8.35 0.42
C LYS A 22 127.14 -8.68 -1.07
N LYS A 23 128.20 -9.26 -1.63
CA LYS A 23 128.25 -9.59 -3.06
C LYS A 23 127.29 -10.70 -3.46
N CYS A 24 127.11 -11.72 -2.61
CA CYS A 24 126.09 -12.74 -2.80
C CYS A 24 124.69 -12.13 -2.85
N LYS A 25 124.38 -11.17 -1.95
CA LYS A 25 123.11 -10.43 -1.96
C LYS A 25 122.94 -9.59 -3.23
N GLU A 26 123.99 -8.91 -3.69
CA GLU A 26 123.96 -8.10 -4.93
C GLU A 26 123.72 -8.94 -6.20
N LEU A 27 124.30 -10.15 -6.27
CA LEU A 27 124.25 -11.03 -7.44
C LEU A 27 123.11 -12.06 -7.38
N GLY A 28 122.35 -12.11 -6.27
CA GLY A 28 121.25 -13.06 -6.08
C GLY A 28 121.69 -14.50 -5.77
N PHE A 29 122.91 -14.71 -5.28
CA PHE A 29 123.36 -16.02 -4.82
C PHE A 29 122.74 -16.33 -3.44
N ASP A 30 122.20 -17.53 -3.27
CA ASP A 30 121.61 -17.95 -1.99
C ASP A 30 122.71 -18.32 -0.98
N PRO A 31 122.89 -17.55 0.12
CA PRO A 31 123.88 -17.85 1.15
C PRO A 31 123.57 -19.12 1.96
N ASN A 32 122.36 -19.69 1.82
CA ASN A 32 121.92 -20.90 2.50
C ASN A 32 121.81 -22.11 1.56
N LYS A 33 122.44 -22.05 0.38
CA LYS A 33 122.36 -23.12 -0.64
C LYS A 33 123.02 -24.44 -0.22
N GLY A 34 123.90 -24.42 0.78
CA GLY A 34 124.59 -25.61 1.31
C GLY A 34 123.92 -26.18 2.57
N ASP A 35 124.39 -27.34 3.02
CA ASP A 35 123.90 -27.98 4.26
C ASP A 35 124.14 -27.13 5.52
N ILE A 36 125.13 -26.23 5.46
CA ILE A 36 125.46 -25.24 6.48
C ILE A 36 125.37 -23.86 5.81
N SER A 37 124.82 -22.88 6.53
CA SER A 37 124.72 -21.51 6.01
C SER A 37 126.11 -20.90 5.83
N LEU A 38 126.26 -20.01 4.86
CA LEU A 38 127.51 -19.29 4.64
C LEU A 38 127.92 -18.46 5.86
N GLU A 39 126.95 -17.88 6.58
CA GLU A 39 127.19 -17.12 7.81
C GLU A 39 127.74 -18.00 8.94
N GLU A 40 127.16 -19.19 9.14
CA GLU A 40 127.65 -20.16 10.12
C GLU A 40 129.04 -20.72 9.74
N SER A 41 129.26 -20.97 8.46
CA SER A 41 130.57 -21.39 7.94
C SER A 41 131.64 -20.31 8.22
N PHE A 42 131.31 -19.03 8.07
CA PHE A 42 132.25 -17.95 8.42
C PHE A 42 132.58 -17.88 9.91
N ILE A 43 131.66 -18.24 10.80
CA ILE A 43 131.96 -18.40 12.24
C ILE A 43 133.03 -19.49 12.43
N ASN A 44 132.87 -20.64 11.76
CA ASN A 44 133.82 -21.74 11.80
C ASN A 44 135.19 -21.34 11.20
N LEU A 45 135.20 -20.57 10.12
CA LEU A 45 136.41 -20.01 9.50
C LEU A 45 137.15 -19.07 10.46
N ASN A 46 136.42 -18.18 11.14
CA ASN A 46 137.01 -17.23 12.09
C ASN A 46 137.63 -17.93 13.30
N SER A 47 136.96 -18.97 13.82
CA SER A 47 137.50 -19.84 14.87
C SER A 47 138.78 -20.55 14.40
N ALA A 48 138.75 -21.20 13.24
CA ALA A 48 139.92 -21.85 12.65
C ALA A 48 141.08 -20.88 12.41
N ARG A 49 140.77 -19.67 11.92
CA ARG A 49 141.75 -18.58 11.70
C ARG A 49 142.40 -18.14 13.00
N ALA A 50 141.61 -17.96 14.07
CA ALA A 50 142.13 -17.56 15.37
C ALA A 50 143.09 -18.62 15.93
N ILE A 51 142.70 -19.89 15.91
CA ILE A 51 143.54 -21.01 16.38
C ILE A 51 144.84 -21.11 15.58
N LEU A 52 144.77 -20.97 14.25
CA LEU A 52 145.95 -21.04 13.39
C LEU A 52 146.87 -19.83 13.58
N LYS A 53 146.33 -18.61 13.72
CA LYS A 53 147.13 -17.42 14.01
C LYS A 53 147.83 -17.52 15.36
N GLU A 54 147.12 -17.97 16.40
CA GLU A 54 147.70 -18.20 17.73
C GLU A 54 148.78 -19.29 17.68
N SER A 55 148.54 -20.37 16.95
CA SER A 55 149.52 -21.46 16.76
C SER A 55 150.79 -20.99 16.03
N ILE A 56 150.68 -20.04 15.10
CA ILE A 56 151.83 -19.39 14.44
C ILE A 56 152.54 -18.45 15.42
N ALA A 57 151.81 -17.61 16.15
CA ALA A 57 152.37 -16.67 17.11
C ALA A 57 153.17 -17.37 18.22
N GLN A 58 152.71 -18.54 18.66
CA GLN A 58 153.39 -19.38 19.65
C GLN A 58 154.49 -20.27 19.05
N SER A 59 154.82 -20.13 17.76
CA SER A 59 155.79 -20.96 17.03
C SER A 59 155.48 -22.47 17.03
N LYS A 60 154.27 -22.86 17.43
CA LYS A 60 153.82 -24.26 17.53
C LYS A 60 153.47 -24.85 16.17
N LEU A 61 153.01 -24.03 15.23
CA LEU A 61 152.70 -24.46 13.87
C LEU A 61 153.96 -24.94 13.11
N ILE A 62 155.14 -24.36 13.42
CA ILE A 62 156.45 -24.77 12.85
C ILE A 62 156.80 -26.20 13.24
N GLN A 63 156.38 -26.64 14.43
CA GLN A 63 156.71 -27.94 14.99
C GLN A 63 155.80 -29.07 14.47
N LEU A 64 154.75 -28.73 13.70
CA LEU A 64 153.85 -29.73 13.13
C LEU A 64 154.51 -30.50 11.98
N PRO A 65 154.13 -31.78 11.78
CA PRO A 65 154.57 -32.55 10.62
C PRO A 65 154.31 -31.79 9.30
N LEU A 66 155.28 -31.82 8.39
CA LEU A 66 155.18 -31.18 7.07
C LEU A 66 153.94 -31.62 6.28
N SER A 67 153.43 -32.83 6.53
CA SER A 67 152.16 -33.33 5.95
C SER A 67 150.95 -32.51 6.38
N VAL A 68 150.91 -32.05 7.63
CA VAL A 68 149.82 -31.21 8.16
C VAL A 68 149.89 -29.81 7.54
N GLN A 69 151.07 -29.22 7.47
CA GLN A 69 151.26 -27.92 6.81
C GLN A 69 150.92 -27.98 5.32
N LYS A 70 151.28 -29.08 4.64
CA LYS A 70 150.91 -29.35 3.25
C LYS A 70 149.41 -29.60 3.02
N ASN A 71 148.65 -29.99 4.05
CA ASN A 71 147.20 -30.14 3.97
C ASN A 71 146.46 -28.83 4.22
N LEU A 72 146.95 -27.99 5.15
CA LEU A 72 146.31 -26.73 5.50
C LEU A 72 146.50 -25.65 4.44
N LEU A 73 147.68 -25.57 3.82
CA LEU A 73 147.98 -24.54 2.84
C LEU A 73 147.03 -24.58 1.61
N PRO A 74 146.80 -25.74 0.94
CA PRO A 74 145.87 -25.80 -0.19
C PRO A 74 144.43 -25.46 0.18
N LEU A 75 143.99 -25.76 1.42
CA LEU A 75 142.65 -25.41 1.89
C LEU A 75 142.51 -23.88 2.00
N LEU A 76 143.50 -23.20 2.60
CA LEU A 76 143.50 -21.74 2.71
C LEU A 76 143.61 -21.05 1.35
N GLU A 77 144.43 -21.58 0.43
CA GLU A 77 144.54 -21.07 -0.94
C GLU A 77 143.23 -21.24 -1.72
N ASN A 78 142.55 -22.39 -1.55
CA ASN A 78 141.25 -22.62 -2.16
C ASN A 78 140.18 -21.70 -1.60
N ILE A 79 140.16 -21.45 -0.28
CA ILE A 79 139.22 -20.48 0.30
C ILE A 79 139.46 -19.11 -0.32
N GLN A 80 140.69 -18.61 -0.33
CA GLN A 80 141.00 -17.30 -0.92
C GLN A 80 140.60 -17.21 -2.40
N ARG A 81 140.89 -18.25 -3.19
CA ARG A 81 140.50 -18.32 -4.60
C ARG A 81 138.99 -18.30 -4.80
N LEU A 82 138.25 -19.12 -4.06
CA LEU A 82 136.78 -19.18 -4.15
C LEU A 82 136.14 -17.87 -3.69
N GLN A 83 136.70 -17.21 -2.67
CA GLN A 83 136.28 -15.87 -2.28
C GLN A 83 136.44 -14.85 -3.42
N ALA A 84 137.57 -14.88 -4.13
CA ALA A 84 137.79 -14.01 -5.29
C ALA A 84 136.87 -14.34 -6.48
N GLU A 85 136.59 -15.62 -6.73
CA GLU A 85 135.66 -16.07 -7.78
C GLU A 85 134.21 -15.59 -7.51
N ILE A 86 133.77 -15.60 -6.24
CA ILE A 86 132.46 -15.03 -5.85
C ILE A 86 132.43 -13.52 -6.04
N ILE A 87 133.50 -12.82 -5.66
CA ILE A 87 133.61 -11.37 -5.85
C ILE A 87 133.53 -11.00 -7.34
N ASN A 88 134.14 -11.81 -8.20
CA ASN A 88 134.14 -11.65 -9.66
C ASN A 88 132.84 -12.11 -10.35
N GLY A 89 131.87 -12.61 -9.60
CA GLY A 89 130.52 -12.90 -10.08
C GLY A 89 130.22 -14.34 -10.46
N THR A 90 131.02 -15.30 -9.99
CA THR A 90 130.74 -16.74 -10.17
C THR A 90 130.10 -17.32 -8.91
N ASP A 91 128.98 -18.05 -9.03
CA ASP A 91 128.36 -18.72 -7.87
C ASP A 91 129.21 -19.92 -7.41
N GLN A 92 129.97 -19.71 -6.33
CA GLN A 92 130.80 -20.74 -5.68
C GLN A 92 130.46 -20.89 -4.19
N VAL A 93 129.27 -20.46 -3.74
CA VAL A 93 128.90 -20.42 -2.32
C VAL A 93 129.02 -21.78 -1.64
N VAL A 94 128.47 -22.83 -2.25
CA VAL A 94 128.52 -24.20 -1.70
C VAL A 94 129.95 -24.74 -1.65
N ASN A 95 130.76 -24.46 -2.68
CA ASN A 95 132.16 -24.88 -2.69
C ASN A 95 132.97 -24.16 -1.62
N LEU A 96 132.72 -22.86 -1.41
CA LEU A 96 133.35 -22.09 -0.34
C LEU A 96 132.99 -22.66 1.03
N VAL A 97 131.70 -22.92 1.30
CA VAL A 97 131.22 -23.56 2.53
C VAL A 97 131.94 -24.89 2.76
N ASN A 98 131.98 -25.77 1.75
CA ASN A 98 132.62 -27.07 1.88
C ASN A 98 134.12 -27.00 2.18
N VAL A 99 134.87 -26.06 1.57
CA VAL A 99 136.31 -25.91 1.86
C VAL A 99 136.54 -25.29 3.24
N ILE A 100 135.66 -24.38 3.69
CA ILE A 100 135.72 -23.81 5.04
C ILE A 100 135.50 -24.91 6.10
N GLU A 101 134.50 -25.75 5.90
CA GLU A 101 134.22 -26.86 6.82
C GLU A 101 135.33 -27.91 6.79
N ALA A 102 135.93 -28.18 5.63
CA ALA A 102 137.11 -29.04 5.52
C ALA A 102 138.31 -28.46 6.29
N LEU A 103 138.51 -27.13 6.29
CA LEU A 103 139.52 -26.47 7.11
C LEU A 103 139.19 -26.58 8.60
N HIS A 104 137.95 -26.31 9.00
CA HIS A 104 137.51 -26.42 10.39
C HIS A 104 137.73 -27.85 10.92
N PHE A 105 137.33 -28.85 10.13
CA PHE A 105 137.55 -30.26 10.43
C PHE A 105 139.04 -30.61 10.51
N ALA A 106 139.88 -30.06 9.62
CA ALA A 106 141.33 -30.26 9.69
C ALA A 106 141.93 -29.68 10.99
N VAL A 107 141.51 -28.47 11.41
CA VAL A 107 141.94 -27.85 12.66
C VAL A 107 141.57 -28.71 13.88
N TRP A 108 140.38 -29.30 13.87
CA TRP A 108 139.95 -30.24 14.91
C TRP A 108 140.69 -31.58 14.88
N THR A 109 140.82 -32.20 13.70
CA THR A 109 141.44 -33.51 13.50
C THR A 109 142.92 -33.49 13.87
N PHE A 110 143.62 -32.41 13.53
CA PHE A 110 145.01 -32.22 13.91
C PHE A 110 145.18 -31.71 15.36
N GLY A 111 144.09 -31.61 16.12
CA GLY A 111 144.11 -31.28 17.54
C GLY A 111 144.61 -29.86 17.84
N LEU A 112 144.52 -28.94 16.88
CA LEU A 112 145.15 -27.62 17.00
C LEU A 112 144.48 -26.75 18.08
N HIS A 113 143.22 -27.03 18.44
CA HIS A 113 142.50 -26.41 19.56
C HIS A 113 143.09 -26.75 20.95
N LYS A 114 143.88 -27.83 21.06
CA LYS A 114 144.58 -28.18 22.31
C LYS A 114 145.91 -27.44 22.46
N LEU A 115 146.33 -26.70 21.43
CA LEU A 115 147.56 -25.91 21.46
C LEU A 115 147.32 -24.51 22.04
N SER A 116 146.07 -24.01 22.02
CA SER A 116 145.61 -22.78 22.69
C SER A 116 145.18 -23.09 24.14
N GLY A 117 145.81 -22.45 25.12
CA GLY A 117 145.85 -22.91 26.53
C GLY A 117 144.65 -22.62 27.45
N GLU A 118 143.43 -22.36 26.95
CA GLU A 118 142.27 -22.02 27.79
C GLU A 118 141.08 -23.00 27.64
N VAL A 119 140.62 -23.58 28.76
CA VAL A 119 139.30 -24.25 28.86
C VAL A 119 138.27 -23.20 29.29
N LEU A 120 137.84 -22.36 28.34
CA LEU A 120 136.81 -21.33 28.55
C LEU A 120 135.39 -21.94 28.50
N GLY A 121 134.49 -21.54 29.42
CA GLY A 121 133.03 -21.58 29.19
C GLY A 121 132.10 -22.21 30.25
N LEU A 122 132.59 -22.85 31.32
CA LEU A 122 131.73 -23.59 32.26
C LEU A 122 130.97 -22.67 33.24
N GLU A 123 131.61 -21.61 33.74
CA GLU A 123 130.97 -20.59 34.59
C GLU A 123 129.92 -19.78 33.83
N THR A 124 130.22 -19.42 32.58
CA THR A 124 129.27 -18.75 31.67
C THR A 124 128.02 -19.61 31.45
N LYS A 125 128.19 -20.93 31.23
CA LYS A 125 127.06 -21.84 31.10
C LYS A 125 126.24 -22.00 32.38
N MET A 126 126.87 -22.00 33.55
CA MET A 126 126.15 -22.09 34.83
C MET A 126 125.29 -20.84 35.09
N ASN A 127 125.79 -19.65 34.78
CA ASN A 127 125.02 -18.41 34.88
C ASN A 127 123.88 -18.36 33.85
N GLN A 128 124.11 -18.83 32.62
CA GLN A 128 123.04 -19.00 31.62
C GLN A 128 121.95 -19.96 32.11
N LEU A 129 122.30 -21.05 32.78
CA LEU A 129 121.35 -22.05 33.28
C LEU A 129 120.46 -21.48 34.40
N LYS A 130 121.03 -20.70 35.33
CA LYS A 130 120.26 -19.98 36.36
C LYS A 130 119.30 -18.94 35.75
N GLN A 131 119.75 -18.22 34.73
CA GLN A 131 118.90 -17.25 34.03
C GLN A 131 117.72 -17.97 33.36
N LEU A 132 117.97 -19.10 32.70
CA LEU A 132 116.94 -19.93 32.10
C LEU A 132 115.95 -20.49 33.12
N GLU A 133 116.41 -20.90 34.32
CA GLU A 133 115.51 -21.38 35.39
C GLU A 133 114.59 -20.26 35.91
N LEU A 134 115.13 -19.04 36.07
CA LEU A 134 114.37 -17.88 36.49
C LEU A 134 113.35 -17.47 35.42
N ASP A 135 113.75 -17.50 34.15
CA ASP A 135 112.86 -17.22 33.02
C ASP A 135 111.80 -18.32 32.87
N ALA A 136 112.13 -19.60 33.07
CA ALA A 136 111.17 -20.69 33.08
C ALA A 136 110.14 -20.56 34.20
N THR A 137 110.56 -20.10 35.39
CA THR A 137 109.67 -19.86 36.53
C THR A 137 108.72 -18.69 36.26
N LYS A 138 109.22 -17.60 35.67
CA LYS A 138 108.38 -16.48 35.22
C LYS A 138 107.37 -16.92 34.17
N LEU A 139 107.83 -17.64 33.14
CA LEU A 139 106.97 -18.14 32.06
C LEU A 139 105.88 -19.08 32.60
N LYS A 140 106.20 -19.89 33.61
CA LYS A 140 105.21 -20.75 34.29
C LYS A 140 104.15 -19.92 35.02
N ALA A 141 104.54 -18.84 35.71
CA ALA A 141 103.60 -17.95 36.38
C ALA A 141 102.68 -17.24 35.35
N GLU A 142 103.26 -16.71 34.27
CA GLU A 142 102.53 -16.10 33.16
C GLU A 142 101.55 -17.09 32.50
N LEU A 143 101.95 -18.36 32.33
CA LEU A 143 101.08 -19.40 31.80
C LEU A 143 99.91 -19.70 32.75
N GLN A 144 100.14 -19.73 34.06
CA GLN A 144 99.08 -19.94 35.06
C GLN A 144 98.09 -18.77 35.06
N ASP A 145 98.57 -17.53 34.97
CA ASP A 145 97.71 -16.35 34.85
C ASP A 145 96.93 -16.37 33.52
N GLY A 146 97.58 -16.76 32.43
CA GLY A 146 96.94 -16.97 31.12
C GLY A 146 95.83 -18.02 31.15
N LEU A 147 96.02 -19.13 31.88
CA LEU A 147 95.00 -20.16 32.07
C LEU A 147 93.79 -19.62 32.84
N ARG A 148 94.00 -18.82 33.90
CA ARG A 148 92.90 -18.19 34.65
C ARG A 148 92.11 -17.21 33.79
N VAL A 149 92.79 -16.44 32.94
CA VAL A 149 92.15 -15.55 31.97
C VAL A 149 91.33 -16.35 30.96
N LYS A 150 91.86 -17.48 30.45
CA LYS A 150 91.13 -18.37 29.55
C LYS A 150 89.85 -18.92 30.18
N GLU A 151 89.90 -19.42 31.42
CA GLU A 151 88.72 -19.91 32.13
C GLU A 151 87.64 -18.83 32.28
N SER A 152 88.05 -17.59 32.56
CA SER A 152 87.14 -16.44 32.62
C SER A 152 86.51 -16.15 31.25
N LEU A 153 87.31 -16.22 30.18
CA LEU A 153 86.85 -16.06 28.79
C LEU A 153 85.84 -17.13 28.39
N ASP A 154 86.11 -18.40 28.69
CA ASP A 154 85.20 -19.51 28.42
C ASP A 154 83.85 -19.33 29.15
N LYS A 155 83.89 -18.83 30.40
CA LYS A 155 82.69 -18.50 31.16
C LYS A 155 81.90 -17.35 30.52
N ILE A 156 82.57 -16.27 30.11
CA ILE A 156 81.93 -15.14 29.42
C ILE A 156 81.33 -15.59 28.08
N GLN A 157 82.05 -16.42 27.32
CA GLN A 157 81.55 -16.94 26.04
C GLN A 157 80.28 -17.78 26.23
N THR A 158 80.26 -18.64 27.26
CA THR A 158 79.07 -19.44 27.59
C THR A 158 77.90 -18.54 27.98
N GLN A 159 78.12 -17.56 28.86
CA GLN A 159 77.10 -16.60 29.26
C GLN A 159 76.56 -15.77 28.09
N ALA A 160 77.45 -15.32 27.19
CA ALA A 160 77.07 -14.59 25.99
C ALA A 160 76.23 -15.45 25.04
N SER A 161 76.57 -16.74 24.89
CA SER A 161 75.79 -17.70 24.11
C SER A 161 74.39 -17.91 24.69
N ASP A 162 74.28 -18.08 26.02
CA ASP A 162 73.00 -18.27 26.72
C ASP A 162 72.12 -17.01 26.62
N GLN A 163 72.72 -15.83 26.72
CA GLN A 163 72.03 -14.55 26.54
C GLN A 163 71.55 -14.38 25.09
N ALA A 164 72.36 -14.75 24.10
CA ALA A 164 71.97 -14.69 22.69
C ALA A 164 70.78 -15.63 22.39
N ALA A 165 70.80 -16.85 22.94
CA ALA A 165 69.68 -17.79 22.82
C ALA A 165 68.40 -17.23 23.48
N SER A 166 68.53 -16.62 24.66
CA SER A 166 67.41 -15.98 25.37
C SER A 166 66.83 -14.80 24.60
N LEU A 167 67.68 -13.95 24.00
CA LEU A 167 67.28 -12.84 23.14
C LEU A 167 66.53 -13.35 21.90
N HIS A 168 67.02 -14.41 21.27
CA HIS A 168 66.37 -14.97 20.09
C HIS A 168 64.97 -15.51 20.40
N ARG A 169 64.82 -16.18 21.55
CA ARG A 169 63.51 -16.62 22.05
C ARG A 169 62.57 -15.44 22.30
N LEU A 170 63.04 -14.40 22.99
CA LEU A 170 62.25 -13.21 23.28
C LEU A 170 61.82 -12.48 22.00
N LEU A 171 62.68 -12.44 20.98
CA LEU A 171 62.37 -11.86 19.68
C LEU A 171 61.26 -12.66 18.96
N GLY A 172 61.30 -13.99 19.03
CA GLY A 172 60.24 -14.86 18.53
C GLY A 172 58.90 -14.63 19.25
N GLU A 173 58.91 -14.59 20.58
CA GLU A 173 57.72 -14.30 21.40
C GLU A 173 57.15 -12.90 21.10
N SER A 174 58.02 -11.90 20.89
CA SER A 174 57.64 -10.53 20.51
C SER A 174 56.97 -10.49 19.13
N HIS A 175 57.52 -11.17 18.13
CA HIS A 175 56.91 -11.25 16.79
C HIS A 175 55.54 -11.92 16.82
N GLU A 176 55.39 -13.01 17.58
CA GLU A 176 54.10 -13.69 17.73
C GLU A 176 53.07 -12.80 18.43
N THR A 177 53.51 -12.03 19.44
CA THR A 177 52.65 -11.06 20.13
C THR A 177 52.21 -9.94 19.18
N LEU A 178 53.13 -9.40 18.36
CA LEU A 178 52.80 -8.40 17.34
C LEU A 178 51.79 -8.92 16.33
N ARG A 179 51.93 -10.17 15.89
CA ARG A 179 50.98 -10.82 14.98
C ARG A 179 49.58 -10.87 15.61
N LYS A 180 49.48 -11.34 16.86
CA LYS A 180 48.20 -11.40 17.60
C LYS A 180 47.58 -10.02 17.80
N ILE A 181 48.39 -8.99 18.09
CA ILE A 181 47.91 -7.61 18.20
C ILE A 181 47.33 -7.14 16.88
N ASN A 182 48.00 -7.41 15.76
CA ASN A 182 47.54 -7.00 14.44
C ASN A 182 46.23 -7.72 14.04
N ASP A 183 46.12 -9.02 14.32
CA ASP A 183 44.89 -9.79 14.07
C ASP A 183 43.72 -9.29 14.91
N ASN A 184 43.97 -8.98 16.19
CA ASN A 184 42.98 -8.38 17.09
C ASN A 184 42.56 -6.97 16.62
N LEU A 185 43.51 -6.16 16.13
CA LEU A 185 43.21 -4.83 15.59
C LEU A 185 42.33 -4.91 14.34
N SER A 186 42.62 -5.86 13.43
CA SER A 186 41.77 -6.12 12.26
C SER A 186 40.36 -6.51 12.67
N THR A 187 40.24 -7.46 13.59
CA THR A 187 38.94 -7.92 14.12
C THR A 187 38.17 -6.79 14.80
N SER A 188 38.85 -5.96 15.58
CA SER A 188 38.25 -4.80 16.25
C SER A 188 37.78 -3.73 15.25
N SER A 189 38.52 -3.52 14.16
CA SER A 189 38.15 -2.61 13.09
C SER A 189 36.88 -3.07 12.36
N GLU A 190 36.80 -4.37 12.02
CA GLU A 190 35.59 -4.98 11.44
C GLU A 190 34.39 -4.88 12.38
N ALA A 191 34.59 -5.13 13.68
CA ALA A 191 33.55 -4.99 14.68
C ALA A 191 33.03 -3.53 14.75
N ASN A 192 33.93 -2.54 14.72
CA ASN A 192 33.54 -1.13 14.70
C ASN A 192 32.74 -0.75 13.46
N GLN A 193 33.09 -1.27 12.28
CA GLN A 193 32.30 -1.05 11.06
C GLN A 193 30.88 -1.64 11.19
N LYS A 194 30.75 -2.84 11.75
CA LYS A 194 29.43 -3.47 12.01
C LYS A 194 28.61 -2.66 13.02
N VAL A 195 29.24 -2.15 14.08
CA VAL A 195 28.60 -1.26 15.05
C VAL A 195 28.08 0.00 14.37
N GLY A 196 28.85 0.62 13.48
CA GLY A 196 28.42 1.78 12.70
C GLY A 196 27.18 1.51 11.85
N ALA A 197 27.15 0.38 11.14
CA ALA A 197 26.00 -0.03 10.33
C ALA A 197 24.74 -0.31 11.18
N LEU A 198 24.91 -0.97 12.33
CA LEU A 198 23.81 -1.20 13.29
C LEU A 198 23.26 0.12 13.84
N LEU A 199 24.13 1.08 14.16
CA LEU A 199 23.71 2.39 14.67
C LEU A 199 22.89 3.16 13.63
N GLN A 200 23.28 3.13 12.35
CA GLN A 200 22.51 3.72 11.27
C GLN A 200 21.14 3.05 11.10
N THR A 201 21.07 1.73 11.25
CA THR A 201 19.81 0.96 11.19
C THR A 201 18.89 1.32 12.36
N ILE A 202 19.43 1.45 13.57
CA ILE A 202 18.69 1.87 14.77
C ILE A 202 18.12 3.28 14.57
N GLN A 203 18.92 4.23 14.05
CA GLN A 203 18.46 5.59 13.77
C GLN A 203 17.30 5.62 12.75
N GLN A 204 17.39 4.83 11.68
CA GLN A 204 16.29 4.73 10.72
C GLN A 204 15.02 4.12 11.34
N SER A 205 15.19 3.09 12.17
CA SER A 205 14.07 2.46 12.88
C SER A 205 13.41 3.42 13.88
N ASP A 206 14.18 4.30 14.53
CA ASP A 206 13.67 5.29 15.48
C ASP A 206 12.83 6.37 14.79
N VAL A 207 13.29 6.85 13.62
CA VAL A 207 12.52 7.75 12.76
C VAL A 207 11.23 7.09 12.29
N ALA A 208 11.30 5.84 11.83
CA ALA A 208 10.11 5.10 11.39
C ALA A 208 9.10 4.88 12.54
N SER A 209 9.58 4.56 13.75
CA SER A 209 8.77 4.40 14.95
C SER A 209 8.07 5.72 15.33
N SER A 210 8.79 6.83 15.27
CA SER A 210 8.24 8.17 15.51
C SER A 210 7.15 8.53 14.50
N GLN A 211 7.37 8.24 13.21
CA GLN A 211 6.38 8.43 12.15
C GLN A 211 5.12 7.57 12.39
N PHE A 212 5.30 6.31 12.77
CA PHE A 212 4.20 5.39 13.06
C PHE A 212 3.36 5.88 14.25
N SER A 213 4.01 6.36 15.31
CA SER A 213 3.34 6.94 16.48
C SER A 213 2.52 8.19 16.11
N ALA A 214 3.07 9.07 15.27
CA ALA A 214 2.34 10.24 14.77
C ALA A 214 1.11 9.83 13.94
N ASN A 215 1.26 8.86 13.04
CA ASN A 215 0.16 8.33 12.24
C ASN A 215 -0.92 7.66 13.11
N ALA A 216 -0.53 6.88 14.11
CA ALA A 216 -1.45 6.25 15.04
C ALA A 216 -2.29 7.29 15.82
N LYS A 217 -1.65 8.37 16.29
CA LYS A 217 -2.37 9.49 16.93
C LYS A 217 -3.35 10.18 15.97
N ALA A 218 -2.93 10.43 14.73
CA ALA A 218 -3.81 11.02 13.71
C ALA A 218 -5.01 10.12 13.41
N SER A 219 -4.81 8.81 13.24
CA SER A 219 -5.89 7.83 13.10
C SER A 219 -6.80 7.79 14.32
N GLN A 220 -6.26 7.86 15.54
CA GLN A 220 -7.05 7.88 16.76
C GLN A 220 -7.95 9.13 16.83
N SER A 221 -7.44 10.30 16.47
CA SER A 221 -8.25 11.52 16.36
C SER A 221 -9.33 11.42 15.29
N ALA A 222 -9.03 10.81 14.14
CA ALA A 222 -10.01 10.58 13.08
C ALA A 222 -11.13 9.63 13.52
N VAL A 223 -10.80 8.56 14.24
CA VAL A 223 -11.78 7.62 14.81
C VAL A 223 -12.68 8.32 15.83
N ALA A 224 -12.11 9.11 16.74
CA ALA A 224 -12.90 9.87 17.72
C ALA A 224 -13.86 10.87 17.04
N ALA A 225 -13.43 11.50 15.94
CA ALA A 225 -14.29 12.38 15.16
C ALA A 225 -15.45 11.63 14.48
N ILE A 226 -15.22 10.42 13.97
CA ILE A 226 -16.27 9.55 13.42
C ILE A 226 -17.23 9.11 14.51
N GLU A 227 -16.72 8.73 15.69
CA GLU A 227 -17.54 8.34 16.83
C GLU A 227 -18.52 9.45 17.23
N ASN A 228 -18.04 10.71 17.30
CA ASN A 228 -18.91 11.86 17.55
C ASN A 228 -20.00 12.03 16.48
N LYS A 229 -19.67 11.85 15.19
CA LYS A 229 -20.66 11.91 14.11
C LYS A 229 -21.69 10.79 14.21
N ILE A 230 -21.29 9.59 14.62
CA ILE A 230 -22.20 8.47 14.84
C ILE A 230 -23.17 8.82 15.99
N GLN A 231 -22.67 9.35 17.10
CA GLN A 231 -23.52 9.77 18.23
C GLN A 231 -24.52 10.86 17.82
N GLU A 232 -24.07 11.86 17.05
CA GLU A 232 -24.95 12.91 16.53
C GLU A 232 -26.02 12.33 15.59
N PHE A 233 -25.64 11.42 14.69
CA PHE A 233 -26.58 10.76 13.79
C PHE A 233 -27.62 9.90 14.54
N LEU A 234 -27.21 9.17 15.58
CA LEU A 234 -28.13 8.41 16.42
C LEU A 234 -29.13 9.32 17.14
N SER A 235 -28.67 10.46 17.67
CA SER A 235 -29.55 11.48 18.29
C SER A 235 -30.55 12.06 17.27
N GLN A 236 -30.12 12.28 16.03
CA GLN A 236 -31.03 12.71 14.95
C GLN A 236 -32.06 11.63 14.62
N ILE A 237 -31.66 10.34 14.56
CA ILE A 237 -32.60 9.23 14.35
C ILE A 237 -33.68 9.20 15.43
N ASP A 238 -33.28 9.32 16.71
CA ASP A 238 -34.24 9.34 17.81
C ASP A 238 -35.21 10.53 17.69
N THR A 239 -34.70 11.71 17.34
CA THR A 239 -35.53 12.90 17.09
C THR A 239 -36.52 12.69 15.93
N TYR A 240 -36.09 12.05 14.83
CA TYR A 240 -36.96 11.73 13.70
C TYR A 240 -38.00 10.68 14.07
N ARG A 241 -37.62 9.69 14.87
CA ARG A 241 -38.54 8.68 15.40
C ARG A 241 -39.63 9.32 16.23
N ASP A 242 -39.28 10.24 17.13
CA ASP A 242 -40.24 10.98 17.95
C ASP A 242 -41.18 11.84 17.09
N LYS A 243 -40.66 12.50 16.06
CA LYS A 243 -41.49 13.26 15.09
C LYS A 243 -42.45 12.35 14.33
N LEU A 244 -42.00 11.18 13.89
CA LEU A 244 -42.85 10.20 13.20
C LEU A 244 -43.96 9.68 14.10
N VAL A 245 -43.66 9.36 15.36
CA VAL A 245 -44.67 8.93 16.33
C VAL A 245 -45.69 10.04 16.56
N LYS A 246 -45.25 11.28 16.83
CA LYS A 246 -46.16 12.43 17.00
C LYS A 246 -47.03 12.65 15.76
N MET A 247 -46.44 12.66 14.57
CA MET A 247 -47.18 12.85 13.32
C MET A 247 -48.18 11.72 13.07
N SER A 248 -47.84 10.47 13.41
CA SER A 248 -48.76 9.34 13.34
C SER A 248 -49.95 9.53 14.29
N THR A 249 -49.69 9.91 15.54
CA THR A 249 -50.74 10.18 16.54
C THR A 249 -51.62 11.37 16.13
N ASP A 250 -51.02 12.46 15.64
CA ASP A 250 -51.77 13.63 15.17
C ASP A 250 -52.64 13.30 13.94
N ALA A 251 -52.12 12.48 13.02
CA ALA A 251 -52.87 11.99 11.88
C ALA A 251 -54.03 11.08 12.30
N GLU A 252 -53.80 10.13 13.22
CA GLU A 252 -54.85 9.28 13.79
C GLU A 252 -55.95 10.12 14.47
N ASN A 253 -55.57 11.11 15.26
CA ASN A 253 -56.51 12.02 15.93
C ASN A 253 -57.31 12.85 14.91
N THR A 254 -56.65 13.41 13.91
CA THR A 254 -57.30 14.24 12.87
C THR A 254 -58.26 13.40 12.01
N VAL A 255 -57.87 12.17 11.66
CA VAL A 255 -58.74 11.23 10.93
C VAL A 255 -59.93 10.84 11.81
N ALA A 256 -59.73 10.59 13.10
CA ALA A 256 -60.82 10.29 14.02
C ALA A 256 -61.80 11.47 14.16
N GLU A 257 -61.29 12.70 14.33
CA GLU A 257 -62.09 13.93 14.39
C GLU A 257 -62.89 14.15 13.10
N HIS A 258 -62.24 14.11 11.93
CA HIS A 258 -62.92 14.28 10.66
C HIS A 258 -63.91 13.15 10.36
N SER A 259 -63.61 11.91 10.75
CA SER A 259 -64.55 10.79 10.65
C SER A 259 -65.80 11.04 11.50
N ALA A 260 -65.62 11.50 12.75
CA ALA A 260 -66.73 11.83 13.64
C ALA A 260 -67.56 13.01 13.10
N GLU A 261 -66.91 14.06 12.61
CA GLU A 261 -67.59 15.23 12.04
C GLU A 261 -68.34 14.89 10.74
N THR A 262 -67.73 14.07 9.88
CA THR A 262 -68.38 13.55 8.67
C THR A 262 -69.61 12.72 9.04
N GLY A 263 -69.51 11.85 10.05
CA GLY A 263 -70.65 11.10 10.57
C GLY A 263 -71.78 12.00 11.10
N ARG A 264 -71.42 13.10 11.80
CA ARG A 264 -72.37 14.11 12.27
C ARG A 264 -73.06 14.82 11.10
N LEU A 265 -72.30 15.27 10.11
CA LEU A 265 -72.82 15.93 8.90
C LEU A 265 -73.74 15.01 8.11
N ILE A 266 -73.37 13.74 7.92
CA ILE A 266 -74.23 12.73 7.27
C ILE A 266 -75.55 12.59 8.04
N SER A 267 -75.50 12.53 9.37
CA SER A 267 -76.70 12.43 10.21
C SER A 267 -77.60 13.66 10.05
N GLN A 268 -77.01 14.87 10.07
CA GLN A 268 -77.75 16.12 9.86
C GLN A 268 -78.35 16.22 8.45
N LEU A 269 -77.60 15.82 7.42
CA LEU A 269 -78.10 15.78 6.04
C LEU A 269 -79.29 14.83 5.90
N LYS A 270 -79.23 13.66 6.56
CA LYS A 270 -80.33 12.70 6.55
C LYS A 270 -81.57 13.26 7.27
N GLU A 271 -81.40 13.93 8.40
CA GLU A 271 -82.50 14.59 9.11
C GLU A 271 -83.13 15.72 8.27
N LEU A 272 -82.31 16.54 7.63
CA LEU A 272 -82.76 17.57 6.68
C LEU A 272 -83.46 16.95 5.47
N GLU A 273 -82.94 15.86 4.90
CA GLU A 273 -83.58 15.13 3.81
C GLU A 273 -84.97 14.62 4.21
N ASP A 274 -85.10 14.05 5.41
CA ASP A 274 -86.38 13.57 5.93
C ASP A 274 -87.35 14.73 6.21
N LEU A 275 -86.87 15.86 6.75
CA LEU A 275 -87.66 17.07 6.92
C LEU A 275 -88.12 17.66 5.58
N ILE A 276 -87.24 17.70 4.58
CA ILE A 276 -87.55 18.16 3.22
C ILE A 276 -88.57 17.22 2.59
N LYS A 277 -88.41 15.89 2.68
CA LYS A 277 -89.41 14.93 2.19
C LYS A 277 -90.76 15.17 2.86
N LEU A 278 -90.78 15.37 4.18
CA LEU A 278 -92.00 15.55 4.95
C LEU A 278 -92.67 16.92 4.66
N GLN A 279 -91.88 17.97 4.45
CA GLN A 279 -92.38 19.30 4.08
C GLN A 279 -92.83 19.35 2.62
N ILE A 280 -92.11 18.73 1.67
CA ILE A 280 -92.54 18.61 0.27
C ILE A 280 -93.83 17.79 0.18
N GLN A 281 -93.92 16.69 0.93
CA GLN A 281 -95.13 15.85 0.97
C GLN A 281 -96.33 16.59 1.61
N LYS A 282 -96.09 17.51 2.54
CA LYS A 282 -97.14 18.36 3.15
C LYS A 282 -97.50 19.61 2.36
N ALA A 283 -96.55 20.22 1.64
CA ALA A 283 -96.72 21.58 1.13
C ALA A 283 -97.18 21.66 -0.33
N THR A 284 -96.81 20.76 -1.24
CA THR A 284 -96.94 21.11 -2.67
C THR A 284 -97.20 19.92 -3.61
N GLY A 285 -98.35 19.98 -4.27
CA GLY A 285 -98.58 19.41 -5.60
C GLY A 285 -98.86 17.91 -5.73
N PHE A 286 -98.22 17.02 -4.96
CA PHE A 286 -98.30 15.57 -5.23
C PHE A 286 -99.69 14.96 -4.95
N SER A 287 -100.32 15.29 -3.81
CA SER A 287 -101.67 14.79 -3.49
C SER A 287 -102.77 15.39 -4.39
N LEU A 288 -102.59 16.65 -4.78
CA LEU A 288 -103.53 17.37 -5.66
C LEU A 288 -103.40 16.92 -7.13
N PHE A 289 -102.17 16.77 -7.63
CA PHE A 289 -101.90 16.20 -8.94
C PHE A 289 -102.43 14.77 -9.04
N HIS A 290 -102.16 13.93 -8.04
CA HIS A 290 -102.60 12.54 -8.07
C HIS A 290 -104.13 12.42 -8.04
N SER A 291 -104.83 13.26 -7.26
CA SER A 291 -106.30 13.28 -7.24
C SER A 291 -106.90 13.79 -8.57
N PHE A 292 -106.30 14.80 -9.22
CA PHE A 292 -106.74 15.26 -10.54
C PHE A 292 -106.40 14.28 -11.68
N GLN A 293 -105.22 13.65 -11.64
CA GLN A 293 -104.80 12.65 -12.61
C GLN A 293 -105.65 11.38 -12.50
N THR A 294 -105.93 10.91 -11.29
CA THR A 294 -106.82 9.75 -11.05
C THR A 294 -108.23 10.02 -11.57
N ARG A 295 -108.76 11.24 -11.36
CA ARG A 295 -110.05 11.64 -11.92
C ARG A 295 -110.01 11.72 -13.45
N LYS A 296 -108.97 12.31 -14.04
CA LYS A 296 -108.78 12.32 -15.50
C LYS A 296 -108.76 10.91 -16.09
N GLU A 297 -108.01 9.98 -15.50
CA GLU A 297 -107.94 8.59 -15.96
C GLU A 297 -109.30 7.88 -15.87
N SER A 298 -110.08 8.14 -14.83
CA SER A 298 -111.46 7.64 -14.73
C SER A 298 -112.37 8.19 -15.84
N LEU A 299 -112.20 9.45 -16.22
CA LEU A 299 -112.94 10.10 -17.30
C LEU A 299 -112.50 9.62 -18.69
N VAL A 300 -111.22 9.30 -18.90
CA VAL A 300 -110.72 8.70 -20.15
C VAL A 300 -111.38 7.34 -20.40
N LYS A 301 -111.47 6.50 -19.35
CA LYS A 301 -112.15 5.20 -19.42
C LYS A 301 -113.65 5.37 -19.71
N SER A 302 -114.30 6.32 -19.04
CA SER A 302 -115.70 6.69 -19.29
C SER A 302 -115.91 7.16 -20.75
N LYS A 303 -115.05 8.05 -21.26
CA LYS A 303 -115.06 8.51 -22.65
C LYS A 303 -114.95 7.37 -23.65
N GLN A 304 -113.98 6.46 -23.44
CA GLN A 304 -113.80 5.30 -24.31
C GLN A 304 -115.03 4.41 -24.31
N PHE A 305 -115.65 4.18 -23.15
CA PHE A 305 -116.92 3.46 -23.06
C PHE A 305 -118.02 4.11 -23.91
N TRP A 306 -118.17 5.43 -23.86
CA TRP A 306 -119.18 6.12 -24.68
C TRP A 306 -118.87 6.09 -26.18
N ILE A 307 -117.60 6.15 -26.61
CA ILE A 307 -117.22 5.93 -28.02
C ILE A 307 -117.62 4.52 -28.46
N TYR A 308 -117.27 3.50 -27.68
CA TYR A 308 -117.62 2.12 -28.02
C TYR A 308 -119.13 1.90 -28.03
N ALA A 309 -119.87 2.56 -27.13
CA ALA A 309 -121.33 2.53 -27.12
C ALA A 309 -121.93 3.18 -28.39
N ILE A 310 -121.40 4.32 -28.85
CA ILE A 310 -121.83 4.98 -30.09
C ILE A 310 -121.54 4.08 -31.30
N VAL A 311 -120.32 3.54 -31.42
CA VAL A 311 -119.94 2.64 -32.52
C VAL A 311 -120.81 1.39 -32.51
N GLY A 312 -121.03 0.79 -31.33
CA GLY A 312 -121.91 -0.36 -31.17
C GLY A 312 -123.35 -0.07 -31.60
N LEU A 313 -123.91 1.07 -31.18
CA LEU A 313 -125.26 1.49 -31.60
C LEU A 313 -125.35 1.77 -33.10
N ILE A 314 -124.30 2.32 -33.72
CA ILE A 314 -124.26 2.51 -35.18
C ILE A 314 -124.22 1.16 -35.90
N CYS A 315 -123.40 0.21 -35.45
CA CYS A 315 -123.36 -1.14 -36.00
C CYS A 315 -124.69 -1.87 -35.84
N ILE A 316 -125.34 -1.74 -34.69
CA ILE A 316 -126.68 -2.28 -34.43
C ILE A 316 -127.70 -1.62 -35.36
N SER A 317 -127.64 -0.30 -35.54
CA SER A 317 -128.51 0.43 -36.46
C SER A 317 -128.35 -0.06 -37.89
N LEU A 318 -127.11 -0.15 -38.40
CA LEU A 318 -126.80 -0.65 -39.74
C LEU A 318 -127.21 -2.12 -39.93
N GLY A 319 -126.94 -2.97 -38.93
CA GLY A 319 -127.36 -4.37 -38.94
C GLY A 319 -128.89 -4.50 -38.92
N PHE A 320 -129.58 -3.67 -38.16
CA PHE A 320 -131.03 -3.62 -38.12
C PHE A 320 -131.61 -3.12 -39.46
N THR A 321 -131.04 -2.07 -40.06
CA THR A 321 -131.42 -1.61 -41.40
C THR A 321 -131.20 -2.70 -42.46
N GLY A 322 -130.05 -3.37 -42.45
CA GLY A 322 -129.77 -4.49 -43.37
C GLY A 322 -130.74 -5.67 -43.17
N TRP A 323 -131.06 -5.99 -41.92
CA TRP A 323 -132.03 -7.02 -41.58
C TRP A 323 -133.44 -6.67 -42.08
N ILE A 324 -133.87 -5.41 -41.92
CA ILE A 324 -135.16 -4.93 -42.46
C ILE A 324 -135.20 -5.11 -43.99
N ILE A 325 -134.16 -4.67 -44.71
CA ILE A 325 -134.09 -4.77 -46.18
C ILE A 325 -134.20 -6.23 -46.62
N SER A 326 -133.56 -7.16 -45.91
CA SER A 326 -133.58 -8.58 -46.28
C SER A 326 -134.92 -9.30 -46.01
N THR A 327 -135.75 -8.77 -45.10
CA THR A 327 -136.97 -9.46 -44.63
C THR A 327 -138.27 -8.82 -45.10
N VAL A 328 -138.24 -7.69 -45.81
CA VAL A 328 -139.46 -6.99 -46.26
C VAL A 328 -139.59 -7.07 -47.78
N PRO A 329 -140.62 -7.77 -48.32
CA PRO A 329 -140.96 -7.78 -49.75
C PRO A 329 -141.33 -6.37 -50.24
N GLU A 330 -141.12 -6.07 -51.53
CA GLU A 330 -141.16 -4.74 -52.18
C GLU A 330 -142.42 -3.86 -51.94
N THR A 331 -143.47 -4.36 -51.29
CA THR A 331 -144.67 -3.59 -50.93
C THR A 331 -144.55 -2.99 -49.52
N LEU A 332 -144.75 -1.67 -49.39
CA LEU A 332 -144.76 -0.94 -48.13
C LEU A 332 -145.92 -1.37 -47.22
N ASP A 333 -145.74 -2.46 -46.48
CA ASP A 333 -146.72 -3.05 -45.57
C ASP A 333 -146.58 -2.50 -44.13
N THR A 334 -147.61 -2.70 -43.31
CA THR A 334 -147.72 -2.32 -41.89
C THR A 334 -146.51 -2.75 -41.06
N ALA A 335 -145.88 -3.88 -41.44
CA ALA A 335 -144.66 -4.38 -40.82
C ALA A 335 -143.44 -3.44 -40.99
N PHE A 336 -143.37 -2.65 -42.06
CA PHE A 336 -142.32 -1.65 -42.28
C PHE A 336 -142.43 -0.49 -41.29
N TYR A 337 -143.64 0.03 -41.07
CA TYR A 337 -143.85 1.13 -40.13
C TYR A 337 -143.62 0.72 -38.67
N LEU A 338 -144.00 -0.50 -38.27
CA LEU A 338 -143.70 -1.03 -36.94
C LEU A 338 -142.19 -1.17 -36.71
N LYS A 339 -141.45 -1.65 -37.73
CA LYS A 339 -139.99 -1.74 -37.72
C LYS A 339 -139.32 -0.35 -37.69
N LEU A 340 -139.92 0.65 -38.33
CA LEU A 340 -139.46 2.05 -38.29
C LEU A 340 -139.61 2.66 -36.88
N THR A 341 -140.69 2.34 -36.16
CA THR A 341 -140.86 2.80 -34.76
C THR A 341 -139.77 2.27 -33.82
N ILE A 342 -139.17 1.10 -34.11
CA ILE A 342 -138.04 0.55 -33.33
C ILE A 342 -136.73 1.31 -33.60
N SER A 343 -136.59 1.97 -34.76
CA SER A 343 -135.40 2.79 -35.06
C SER A 343 -135.35 4.11 -34.28
N ILE A 344 -136.50 4.60 -33.82
CA ILE A 344 -136.64 5.85 -33.08
C ILE A 344 -135.86 5.84 -31.75
N PRO A 345 -136.05 4.85 -30.84
CA PRO A 345 -135.24 4.73 -29.63
C PRO A 345 -133.74 4.62 -29.91
N ILE A 346 -133.34 3.97 -31.03
CA ILE A 346 -131.93 3.80 -31.40
C ILE A 346 -131.31 5.15 -31.75
N ILE A 347 -132.02 5.99 -32.52
CA ILE A 347 -131.55 7.35 -32.88
C ILE A 347 -131.46 8.24 -31.62
N PHE A 348 -132.43 8.14 -30.72
CA PHE A 348 -132.38 8.85 -29.44
C PHE A 348 -131.18 8.41 -28.59
N LEU A 349 -130.93 7.10 -28.48
CA LEU A 349 -129.78 6.55 -27.76
C LEU A 349 -128.44 7.01 -28.36
N ILE A 350 -128.32 7.03 -29.69
CA ILE A 350 -127.11 7.56 -30.36
C ILE A 350 -126.89 9.03 -30.02
N THR A 351 -127.95 9.85 -30.05
CA THR A 351 -127.88 11.27 -29.72
C THR A 351 -127.50 11.49 -28.25
N PHE A 352 -128.12 10.74 -27.34
CA PHE A 352 -127.81 10.78 -25.91
C PHE A 352 -126.36 10.39 -25.62
N CYS A 353 -125.88 9.28 -26.21
CA CYS A 353 -124.49 8.86 -26.07
C CYS A 353 -123.51 9.88 -26.64
N THR A 354 -123.85 10.55 -27.75
CA THR A 354 -123.02 11.61 -28.35
C THR A 354 -122.90 12.83 -27.42
N LEU A 355 -124.01 13.23 -26.78
CA LEU A 355 -124.00 14.32 -25.80
C LEU A 355 -123.18 13.95 -24.56
N GLN A 356 -123.34 12.74 -24.04
CA GLN A 356 -122.60 12.30 -22.87
C GLN A 356 -121.09 12.18 -23.17
N TYR A 357 -120.73 11.65 -24.34
CA TYR A 357 -119.36 11.64 -24.84
C TYR A 357 -118.75 13.05 -24.87
N SER A 358 -119.48 14.04 -25.40
CA SER A 358 -119.02 15.42 -25.46
C SER A 358 -118.81 16.03 -24.07
N ARG A 359 -119.66 15.70 -23.10
CA ARG A 359 -119.52 16.19 -21.71
C ARG A 359 -118.30 15.58 -21.03
N GLU A 360 -118.12 14.26 -21.15
CA GLU A 360 -116.99 13.54 -20.56
C GLU A 360 -115.66 14.00 -21.16
N ARG A 361 -115.61 14.22 -22.47
CA ARG A 361 -114.42 14.79 -23.15
C ARG A 361 -114.08 16.19 -22.64
N ARG A 362 -115.09 17.05 -22.46
CA ARG A 362 -114.88 18.40 -21.92
C ARG A 362 -114.32 18.35 -20.50
N LEU A 363 -114.84 17.46 -19.64
CA LEU A 363 -114.33 17.27 -18.29
C LEU A 363 -112.89 16.73 -18.30
N GLU A 364 -112.58 15.79 -19.19
CA GLU A 364 -111.21 15.28 -19.36
C GLU A 364 -110.22 16.42 -19.69
N GLU A 365 -110.57 17.30 -20.63
CA GLU A 365 -109.74 18.45 -21.02
C GLU A 365 -109.55 19.43 -19.85
N GLU A 366 -110.59 19.71 -19.07
CA GLU A 366 -110.52 20.57 -17.88
C GLU A 366 -109.64 19.97 -16.77
N TYR A 367 -109.78 18.68 -16.47
CA TYR A 367 -108.94 18.00 -15.47
C TYR A 367 -107.51 17.79 -15.96
N ALA A 368 -107.29 17.60 -17.27
CA ALA A 368 -105.97 17.55 -17.87
C ALA A 368 -105.25 18.90 -17.77
N PHE A 369 -105.96 20.01 -18.00
CA PHE A 369 -105.42 21.35 -17.81
C PHE A 369 -105.07 21.58 -16.33
N LYS A 370 -106.00 21.29 -15.40
CA LYS A 370 -105.77 21.45 -13.95
C LYS A 370 -104.59 20.61 -13.45
N SER A 371 -104.44 19.38 -13.95
CA SER A 371 -103.32 18.47 -13.63
C SER A 371 -101.97 18.98 -14.16
N ASN A 372 -101.94 19.48 -15.40
CA ASN A 372 -100.72 20.06 -15.98
C ASN A 372 -100.30 21.34 -15.27
N ILE A 373 -101.27 22.20 -14.92
CA ILE A 373 -101.01 23.41 -14.13
C ILE A 373 -100.47 23.04 -12.74
N SER A 374 -101.04 22.05 -12.05
CA SER A 374 -100.55 21.67 -10.71
C SER A 374 -99.12 21.15 -10.72
N ILE A 375 -98.67 20.53 -11.82
CA ILE A 375 -97.25 20.21 -12.04
C ILE A 375 -96.42 21.47 -12.25
N SER A 376 -96.88 22.41 -13.07
CA SER A 376 -96.12 23.62 -13.41
C SER A 376 -96.00 24.63 -12.26
N LEU A 377 -96.90 24.56 -11.27
CA LEU A 377 -96.91 25.48 -10.13
C LEU A 377 -95.63 25.40 -9.28
N ILE A 378 -95.02 24.22 -9.19
CA ILE A 378 -93.80 23.97 -8.42
C ILE A 378 -92.59 24.74 -9.03
N PRO A 379 -92.29 24.60 -10.34
CA PRO A 379 -91.29 25.43 -11.01
C PRO A 379 -91.52 26.95 -10.87
N TYR A 380 -92.77 27.42 -10.92
CA TYR A 380 -93.07 28.84 -10.75
C TYR A 380 -92.80 29.33 -9.32
N GLN A 381 -93.08 28.52 -8.30
CA GLN A 381 -92.70 28.83 -6.92
C GLN A 381 -91.17 28.87 -6.76
N GLU A 382 -90.45 27.93 -7.36
CA GLU A 382 -88.98 27.89 -7.31
C GLU A 382 -88.32 29.07 -8.04
N LEU A 383 -88.86 29.46 -9.19
CA LEU A 383 -88.33 30.59 -9.96
C LEU A 383 -88.49 31.90 -9.19
N VAL A 384 -89.61 32.08 -8.49
CA VAL A 384 -89.85 33.30 -7.72
C VAL A 384 -89.13 33.29 -6.36
N ASP A 385 -89.04 32.16 -5.64
CA ASP A 385 -88.23 32.07 -4.39
C ASP A 385 -86.74 32.39 -4.65
N LYS A 386 -86.22 32.04 -5.83
CA LYS A 386 -84.86 32.44 -6.25
C LYS A 386 -84.71 33.93 -6.57
N LEU A 387 -85.80 34.63 -6.93
CA LEU A 387 -85.79 36.03 -7.33
C LEU A 387 -86.15 37.00 -6.19
N THR A 388 -86.77 36.53 -5.10
CA THR A 388 -87.09 37.35 -3.92
C THR A 388 -86.04 37.25 -2.82
N ASP A 389 -85.50 38.40 -2.41
CA ASP A 389 -84.49 38.48 -1.36
C ASP A 389 -85.16 38.45 0.04
N LYS A 390 -84.76 37.51 0.91
CA LYS A 390 -85.52 37.12 2.12
C LYS A 390 -85.48 38.14 3.27
N SER A 391 -84.91 39.33 3.05
CA SER A 391 -84.63 40.35 4.08
C SER A 391 -85.66 41.49 4.16
N LYS A 392 -86.60 41.65 3.21
CA LYS A 392 -87.60 42.74 3.21
C LYS A 392 -89.04 42.25 3.36
N GLN A 393 -89.71 42.64 4.45
CA GLN A 393 -91.08 42.20 4.78
C GLN A 393 -92.14 42.64 3.75
N ALA A 394 -91.97 43.81 3.12
CA ALA A 394 -92.93 44.34 2.13
C ALA A 394 -92.96 43.59 0.79
N GLU A 395 -91.88 42.89 0.43
CA GLU A 395 -91.82 42.09 -0.80
C GLU A 395 -92.47 40.72 -0.62
N ARG A 396 -92.51 40.19 0.61
CA ARG A 396 -93.23 38.95 0.96
C ARG A 396 -94.74 39.07 0.80
N ASP A 397 -95.33 40.21 1.17
CA ASP A 397 -96.78 40.42 1.03
C ASP A 397 -97.19 40.59 -0.44
N ARG A 398 -96.34 41.22 -1.26
CA ARG A 398 -96.51 41.28 -2.72
C ARG A 398 -96.36 39.90 -3.37
N TYR A 399 -95.42 39.08 -2.89
CA TYR A 399 -95.23 37.70 -3.34
C TYR A 399 -96.47 36.83 -3.02
N ALA A 400 -96.97 36.89 -1.78
CA ALA A 400 -98.17 36.17 -1.40
C ALA A 400 -99.38 36.62 -2.23
N THR A 401 -99.55 37.93 -2.43
CA THR A 401 -100.65 38.47 -3.25
C THR A 401 -100.54 38.06 -4.72
N PHE A 402 -99.34 38.12 -5.32
CA PHE A 402 -99.10 37.73 -6.71
C PHE A 402 -99.32 36.22 -6.94
N ILE A 403 -98.87 35.38 -6.01
CA ILE A 403 -99.09 33.93 -6.08
C ILE A 403 -100.58 33.62 -5.88
N ILE A 404 -101.26 34.25 -4.92
CA ILE A 404 -102.70 34.08 -4.71
C ILE A 404 -103.51 34.57 -5.92
N GLU A 405 -103.14 35.68 -6.55
CA GLU A 405 -103.82 36.22 -7.73
C GLU A 405 -103.53 35.39 -8.99
N SER A 406 -102.30 34.93 -9.16
CA SER A 406 -101.91 34.06 -10.29
C SER A 406 -102.58 32.69 -10.18
N ILE A 407 -102.61 32.10 -8.98
CA ILE A 407 -103.38 30.89 -8.70
C ILE A 407 -104.86 31.20 -8.91
N GLY A 408 -105.40 32.31 -8.42
CA GLY A 408 -106.80 32.72 -8.62
C GLY A 408 -107.20 32.86 -10.10
N LYS A 409 -106.35 33.44 -10.95
CA LYS A 409 -106.58 33.63 -12.39
C LYS A 409 -106.40 32.35 -13.21
N VAL A 410 -105.54 31.44 -12.79
CA VAL A 410 -105.32 30.15 -13.47
C VAL A 410 -106.36 29.10 -13.03
N PHE A 411 -106.85 29.19 -11.78
CA PHE A 411 -107.91 28.31 -11.27
C PHE A 411 -109.34 28.81 -11.53
N SER A 412 -109.53 30.11 -11.84
CA SER A 412 -110.78 30.58 -12.45
C SER A 412 -110.78 30.18 -13.93
N SER A 413 -111.78 29.39 -14.29
CA SER A 413 -111.85 28.71 -15.58
C SER A 413 -111.85 29.70 -16.75
N PRO A 414 -111.02 29.52 -17.81
CA PRO A 414 -111.16 30.26 -19.08
C PRO A 414 -112.52 30.03 -19.77
N THR A 415 -113.31 29.09 -19.26
CA THR A 415 -114.53 28.57 -19.86
C THR A 415 -115.81 29.29 -19.38
N ASP A 416 -115.79 30.07 -18.29
CA ASP A 416 -117.00 30.79 -17.84
C ASP A 416 -117.33 32.01 -18.72
N LYS A 417 -116.33 32.60 -19.39
CA LYS A 417 -116.53 33.77 -20.27
C LYS A 417 -116.68 33.44 -21.77
N VAL A 418 -116.40 32.21 -22.19
CA VAL A 418 -116.43 31.81 -23.62
C VAL A 418 -117.69 31.00 -23.96
N PHE A 419 -118.48 30.55 -22.98
CA PHE A 419 -119.55 29.57 -23.20
C PHE A 419 -120.94 29.98 -22.66
N GLU A 420 -121.18 31.25 -22.39
CA GLU A 420 -122.54 31.77 -22.14
C GLU A 420 -123.36 32.01 -23.41
N ASP A 421 -122.77 31.90 -24.62
CA ASP A 421 -123.51 32.12 -25.86
C ASP A 421 -123.80 30.81 -26.63
N ARG A 422 -125.09 30.50 -26.71
CA ARG A 422 -125.79 29.62 -27.68
C ARG A 422 -125.11 28.29 -28.09
N SER A 423 -125.77 27.18 -27.77
CA SER A 423 -126.37 26.26 -28.79
C SER A 423 -126.69 24.85 -28.28
N ALA A 424 -126.41 24.49 -27.03
CA ALA A 424 -126.69 23.12 -26.56
C ALA A 424 -128.19 22.83 -26.26
N SER A 425 -129.01 23.87 -25.96
CA SER A 425 -130.45 23.67 -25.67
C SER A 425 -131.35 23.78 -26.91
N LYS A 426 -130.91 24.49 -27.96
CA LYS A 426 -131.70 24.66 -29.20
C LYS A 426 -131.68 23.43 -30.10
N LEU A 427 -130.59 22.66 -30.10
CA LEU A 427 -130.51 21.42 -30.90
C LEU A 427 -131.38 20.31 -30.30
N SER A 428 -131.41 20.18 -28.97
CA SER A 428 -132.24 19.21 -28.24
C SER A 428 -133.74 19.47 -28.44
N MET A 429 -134.20 20.72 -28.26
CA MET A 429 -135.64 21.01 -28.36
C MET A 429 -136.16 21.04 -29.80
N LYS A 430 -135.31 21.41 -30.77
CA LYS A 430 -135.68 21.40 -32.20
C LYS A 430 -135.67 19.97 -32.77
N SER A 431 -134.67 19.16 -32.43
CA SER A 431 -134.66 17.73 -32.80
C SER A 431 -135.76 16.94 -32.10
N LEU A 432 -136.06 17.19 -30.82
CA LEU A 432 -137.21 16.57 -30.13
C LEU A 432 -138.55 17.02 -30.70
N LYS A 433 -138.71 18.30 -31.06
CA LYS A 433 -139.93 18.79 -31.73
C LYS A 433 -140.11 18.19 -33.11
N GLU A 434 -139.05 18.17 -33.92
CA GLU A 434 -139.06 17.50 -35.22
C GLU A 434 -139.36 16.00 -35.05
N PHE A 435 -138.85 15.37 -33.99
CA PHE A 435 -139.17 13.97 -33.68
C PHE A 435 -140.64 13.75 -33.28
N THR A 436 -141.20 14.62 -32.44
CA THR A 436 -142.61 14.54 -32.02
C THR A 436 -143.55 14.85 -33.18
N ASP A 437 -143.21 15.81 -34.04
CA ASP A 437 -144.01 16.17 -35.22
C ASP A 437 -144.00 15.05 -36.27
N ILE A 438 -142.85 14.39 -36.48
CA ILE A 438 -142.76 13.20 -37.34
C ILE A 438 -143.55 12.03 -36.73
N PHE A 439 -143.51 11.85 -35.41
CA PHE A 439 -144.28 10.81 -34.72
C PHE A 439 -145.80 11.05 -34.83
N GLU A 440 -146.26 12.29 -34.67
CA GLU A 440 -147.67 12.64 -34.88
C GLU A 440 -148.12 12.48 -36.33
N GLN A 441 -147.28 12.83 -37.32
CA GLN A 441 -147.60 12.63 -38.74
C GLN A 441 -147.66 11.15 -39.11
N MET A 442 -146.77 10.31 -38.58
CA MET A 442 -146.82 8.86 -38.78
C MET A 442 -148.01 8.21 -38.08
N GLN A 443 -148.41 8.69 -36.90
CA GLN A 443 -149.61 8.19 -36.21
C GLN A 443 -150.91 8.56 -36.95
N LYS A 444 -150.93 9.67 -37.69
CA LYS A 444 -152.04 10.03 -38.59
C LYS A 444 -152.08 9.20 -39.88
N LEU A 445 -150.93 8.72 -40.36
CA LEU A 445 -150.83 7.85 -41.55
C LEU A 445 -151.09 6.36 -41.25
N LEU A 446 -151.08 5.94 -39.97
CA LEU A 446 -151.37 4.57 -39.52
C LEU A 446 -152.81 4.35 -39.01
N LYS A 447 -153.73 5.29 -39.25
CA LYS A 447 -155.17 5.10 -39.06
C LYS A 447 -155.86 5.11 -40.44
N PRO A 448 -156.82 4.22 -40.73
CA PRO A 448 -157.77 4.46 -41.82
C PRO A 448 -158.61 5.71 -41.55
#